data_AF-A0A2T0RAY9-F1
#
_entry.id   AF-A0A2T0RAY9-F1
#
_cell.length_a   1.000
_cell.length_b   1.000
_cell.length_c   1.000
_cell.angle_alpha   90.00
_cell.angle_beta   90.00
_cell.angle_gamma   90.00
#
_symmetry.space_group_name_H-M   'P 1'
#
loop_
_entity.id
_entity.type
_entity.pdbx_description
1 polymer ?
#
loop_
_entity_poly.entity_id
_entity_poly.type
_entity_poly.pdbx_seq_one_letter_code
_entity_poly.pdbx_strand_id
1 'polypeptide(L)'
;MRADPAAAAIERAAELAHLRSRREERRARLVADAVDDLRRRGLLHHEQPSHADVAERTGLSLGQVLWAYPTTDDLLHAVHPTAPDHPTSSDHPKGHLP
;
A
#
# COMPACT_ATOMS: atom_id res chain seq x y z
N MET A 1 30.84 -22.92 31.80
CA MET A 1 30.31 -21.67 31.21
C MET A 1 28.80 -21.70 31.38
N ARG A 2 28.22 -20.91 32.29
CA ARG A 2 26.76 -20.87 32.50
C ARG A 2 26.16 -19.90 31.48
N ALA A 3 25.16 -20.35 30.72
CA ALA A 3 24.43 -19.49 29.79
C ALA A 3 23.73 -18.37 30.57
N ASP A 4 23.82 -17.13 30.06
CA ASP A 4 23.16 -15.97 30.64
C ASP A 4 21.66 -16.01 30.31
N PRO A 5 20.77 -16.20 31.31
CA PRO A 5 19.33 -16.27 31.08
C PRO A 5 18.75 -14.95 30.53
N ALA A 6 19.39 -13.80 30.77
CA ALA A 6 18.97 -12.52 30.22
C ALA A 6 19.22 -12.45 28.71
N ALA A 7 20.38 -12.93 28.25
CA ALA A 7 20.70 -13.01 26.83
C ALA A 7 19.71 -13.91 26.07
N ALA A 8 19.38 -15.09 26.63
CA ALA A 8 18.40 -16.00 26.03
C ALA A 8 16.98 -15.41 25.98
N ALA A 9 16.60 -14.57 26.95
CA ALA A 9 15.31 -13.88 26.94
C ALA A 9 15.25 -12.78 25.86
N ILE A 10 16.35 -12.04 25.65
CA ILE A 10 16.46 -11.01 24.61
C ILE A 10 16.40 -11.64 23.22
N GLU A 11 17.14 -12.73 22.99
CA GLU A 11 17.12 -13.47 21.72
C GLU A 11 15.71 -13.95 21.36
N ARG A 12 14.99 -14.52 22.33
CA ARG A 12 13.59 -14.93 22.14
C ARG A 12 12.66 -13.75 21.86
N ALA A 13 12.86 -12.62 22.53
CA ALA A 13 12.06 -11.41 22.29
C ALA A 13 12.29 -10.87 20.87
N ALA A 14 13.54 -10.85 20.40
CA ALA A 14 13.90 -10.44 19.05
C ALA A 14 13.31 -11.38 17.98
N GLU A 15 13.36 -12.70 18.21
CA GLU A 15 12.77 -13.69 17.31
C GLU A 15 11.24 -13.52 17.20
N LEU A 16 10.55 -13.32 18.34
CA LEU A 16 9.12 -13.06 18.35
C LEU A 16 8.76 -11.74 17.64
N ALA A 17 9.56 -10.69 17.82
CA ALA A 17 9.39 -9.43 17.12
C ALA A 17 9.54 -9.60 15.60
N HIS A 18 10.56 -10.37 15.16
CA HIS A 18 10.77 -10.67 13.75
C HIS A 18 9.61 -11.45 13.13
N LEU A 19 9.11 -12.48 13.84
CA LEU A 19 7.96 -13.26 13.38
C LEU A 19 6.68 -12.42 13.27
N ARG A 20 6.45 -11.49 14.21
CA ARG A 20 5.33 -10.55 14.14
C ARG A 20 5.45 -9.63 12.93
N SER A 21 6.61 -9.03 12.71
CA SER A 21 6.89 -8.16 11.56
C SER A 21 6.68 -8.90 10.23
N ARG A 22 7.18 -10.13 10.07
CA ARG A 22 6.96 -10.96 8.87
C ARG A 22 5.47 -11.21 8.60
N ARG A 23 4.70 -11.48 9.66
CA ARG A 23 3.26 -11.70 9.54
C ARG A 23 2.52 -10.44 9.12
N GLU A 24 2.93 -9.29 9.66
CA GLU A 24 2.43 -7.97 9.30
C GLU A 24 2.75 -7.64 7.85
N GLU A 25 4.00 -7.80 7.40
CA GLU A 25 4.38 -7.62 6.00
C GLU A 25 3.56 -8.49 5.05
N ARG A 26 3.35 -9.76 5.40
CA ARG A 26 2.52 -10.67 4.59
C ARG A 26 1.08 -10.18 4.52
N ARG A 27 0.54 -9.65 5.62
CA ARG A 27 -0.81 -9.09 5.66
C ARG A 27 -0.91 -7.82 4.81
N ALA A 28 0.08 -6.93 4.87
CA ALA A 28 0.14 -5.73 4.04
C ALA A 28 0.14 -6.08 2.55
N ARG A 29 0.95 -7.06 2.15
CA ARG A 29 1.01 -7.53 0.76
C ARG A 29 -0.33 -8.05 0.26
N LEU A 30 -1.05 -8.84 1.07
CA LEU A 30 -2.38 -9.34 0.68
C LEU A 30 -3.38 -8.21 0.44
N VAL A 31 -3.36 -7.15 1.26
CA VAL A 31 -4.23 -5.99 1.04
C VAL A 31 -3.81 -5.25 -0.23
N ALA A 32 -2.51 -5.05 -0.44
CA ALA A 32 -2.00 -4.39 -1.64
C ALA A 32 -2.32 -5.16 -2.93
N ASP A 33 -2.18 -6.49 -2.93
CA ASP A 33 -2.52 -7.34 -4.07
C ASP A 33 -4.01 -7.26 -4.42
N ALA A 34 -4.88 -7.21 -3.41
CA ALA A 34 -6.32 -7.06 -3.59
C ALA A 34 -6.70 -5.69 -4.18
N VAL A 35 -6.06 -4.61 -3.69
CA VAL A 35 -6.24 -3.26 -4.24
C VAL A 35 -5.73 -3.17 -5.68
N ASP A 36 -4.57 -3.75 -5.98
CA ASP A 36 -4.02 -3.78 -7.33
C ASP A 36 -4.89 -4.59 -8.30
N ASP A 37 -5.47 -5.70 -7.87
CA ASP A 37 -6.43 -6.46 -8.68
C ASP A 37 -7.70 -5.65 -8.99
N LEU A 38 -8.28 -4.96 -7.99
CA LEU A 38 -9.41 -4.06 -8.22
C LEU A 38 -9.06 -2.94 -9.20
N ARG A 39 -7.88 -2.33 -9.03
CA ARG A 39 -7.35 -1.29 -9.91
C ARG A 39 -7.21 -1.80 -11.35
N ARG A 40 -6.59 -2.96 -11.55
CA ARG A 40 -6.41 -3.59 -12.89
C ARG A 40 -7.74 -3.90 -13.57
N ARG A 41 -8.77 -4.27 -12.80
CA ARG A 41 -10.12 -4.52 -13.31
C ARG A 41 -10.91 -3.23 -13.57
N GLY A 42 -10.33 -2.07 -13.29
CA GLY A 42 -11.00 -0.78 -13.36
C GLY A 42 -11.98 -0.55 -12.20
N LEU A 43 -12.15 -1.47 -11.26
CA LEU A 43 -13.21 -1.38 -10.24
C LEU A 43 -13.01 -0.27 -9.20
N LEU A 44 -11.97 0.56 -9.34
CA LEU A 44 -11.72 1.78 -8.56
C LEU A 44 -11.82 3.00 -9.49
N HIS A 45 -12.95 3.16 -10.19
CA HIS A 45 -13.16 4.25 -11.18
C HIS A 45 -13.44 5.63 -10.57
N HIS A 46 -13.65 5.74 -9.26
CA HIS A 46 -13.77 7.04 -8.61
C HIS A 46 -12.38 7.66 -8.51
N GLU A 47 -12.25 8.95 -8.85
CA GLU A 47 -10.97 9.68 -8.74
C GLU A 47 -10.38 9.62 -7.32
N GLN A 48 -11.22 9.30 -6.31
CA GLN A 48 -10.81 9.13 -4.92
C GLN A 48 -11.62 8.01 -4.24
N PRO A 49 -11.20 6.72 -4.34
CA PRO A 49 -11.85 5.66 -3.58
C PRO A 49 -11.61 5.85 -2.08
N SER A 50 -12.66 5.69 -1.26
CA SER A 50 -12.52 5.68 0.19
C SER A 50 -12.04 4.32 0.70
N HIS A 51 -11.49 4.26 1.93
CA HIS A 51 -11.14 2.98 2.57
C HIS A 51 -12.35 2.05 2.73
N ALA A 52 -13.56 2.61 2.88
CA ALA A 52 -14.79 1.84 2.96
C ALA A 52 -15.14 1.19 1.61
N ASP A 53 -15.02 1.93 0.51
CA ASP A 53 -15.26 1.40 -0.84
C ASP A 53 -14.29 0.26 -1.17
N VAL A 54 -13.03 0.43 -0.78
CA VAL A 54 -12.00 -0.59 -0.99
C VAL A 54 -12.26 -1.82 -0.13
N ALA A 55 -12.66 -1.63 1.14
CA ALA A 55 -13.03 -2.73 2.01
C ALA A 55 -14.21 -3.54 1.45
N GLU A 56 -15.26 -2.86 1.00
CA GLU A 56 -16.43 -3.48 0.39
C GLU A 56 -16.06 -4.28 -0.87
N ARG A 57 -15.28 -3.67 -1.78
CA ARG A 57 -14.92 -4.29 -3.07
C ARG A 57 -13.90 -5.42 -2.95
N THR A 58 -13.00 -5.37 -1.97
CA THR A 58 -12.02 -6.43 -1.71
C THR A 58 -12.56 -7.54 -0.80
N GLY A 59 -13.68 -7.31 -0.11
CA GLY A 59 -14.18 -8.20 0.95
C GLY A 59 -13.29 -8.20 2.21
N LEU A 60 -12.39 -7.23 2.34
CA LEU A 60 -11.53 -7.06 3.52
C LEU A 60 -12.26 -6.21 4.56
N SER A 61 -11.88 -6.35 5.83
CA SER A 61 -12.39 -5.45 6.86
C SER A 61 -11.81 -4.04 6.70
N LEU A 62 -12.59 -3.01 7.04
CA LEU A 62 -12.12 -1.62 7.05
C LEU A 62 -10.82 -1.45 7.85
N GLY A 63 -10.69 -2.14 8.98
CA GLY A 63 -9.46 -2.12 9.78
C GLY A 63 -8.24 -2.72 9.08
N GLN A 64 -8.41 -3.70 8.19
CA GLN A 64 -7.30 -4.21 7.37
C GLN A 64 -6.86 -3.19 6.32
N VAL A 65 -7.81 -2.50 5.70
CA VAL A 65 -7.52 -1.47 4.69
C VAL A 65 -6.84 -0.26 5.34
N LEU A 66 -7.38 0.23 6.47
CA LEU A 66 -6.77 1.32 7.24
C LEU A 66 -5.40 0.97 7.82
N TRP A 67 -5.19 -0.29 8.18
CA TRP A 67 -3.87 -0.71 8.67
C TRP A 67 -2.81 -0.71 7.55
N ALA A 68 -3.19 -1.09 6.33
CA ALA A 68 -2.29 -1.09 5.16
C ALA A 68 -2.12 0.30 4.54
N TYR A 69 -3.17 1.12 4.56
CA TYR A 69 -3.22 2.49 4.04
C TYR A 69 -3.78 3.41 5.13
N PRO A 70 -2.95 3.85 6.10
CA PRO A 70 -3.39 4.65 7.24
C PRO A 70 -4.06 5.96 6.85
N THR A 71 -3.62 6.55 5.73
CA THR A 71 -4.19 7.79 5.22
C THR A 71 -4.90 7.58 3.89
N THR A 72 -5.77 8.52 3.54
CA THR A 72 -6.38 8.56 2.20
C THR A 72 -5.31 8.76 1.14
N ASP A 73 -4.26 9.54 1.42
CA ASP A 73 -3.16 9.81 0.50
C ASP A 73 -2.38 8.52 0.15
N ASP A 74 -2.07 7.68 1.15
CA ASP A 74 -1.43 6.37 0.94
C ASP A 74 -2.27 5.48 0.01
N LEU A 75 -3.60 5.50 0.20
CA LEU A 75 -4.52 4.74 -0.64
C LEU A 75 -4.57 5.29 -2.07
N LEU A 76 -4.64 6.62 -2.22
CA LEU A 76 -4.66 7.28 -3.52
C LEU A 76 -3.37 7.00 -4.30
N HIS A 77 -2.21 7.06 -3.64
CA HIS A 77 -0.93 6.70 -4.25
C HIS A 77 -0.89 5.25 -4.74
N ALA A 78 -1.54 4.33 -4.02
CA ALA A 78 -1.61 2.92 -4.43
C ALA A 78 -2.55 2.70 -5.63
N VAL A 79 -3.66 3.43 -5.70
CA VAL A 79 -4.67 3.30 -6.78
C VAL A 79 -4.27 4.08 -8.03
N HIS A 80 -3.64 5.24 -7.84
CA HIS A 80 -3.11 6.10 -8.87
C HIS A 80 -1.61 6.24 -8.66
N PRO A 81 -0.82 5.19 -8.94
CA PRO A 81 0.63 5.34 -8.92
C PRO A 81 0.95 6.43 -9.94
N THR A 82 1.41 7.58 -9.46
CA THR A 82 1.93 8.63 -10.32
C THR A 82 2.96 7.96 -11.20
N ALA A 83 2.69 7.92 -12.51
CA ALA A 83 3.68 7.43 -13.45
C ALA A 83 4.97 8.18 -13.16
N PRO A 84 6.14 7.50 -13.06
CA PRO A 84 7.40 8.23 -12.97
C PRO A 84 7.42 9.20 -14.15
N ASP A 85 7.57 10.49 -13.86
CA ASP A 85 7.52 11.58 -14.82
C ASP A 85 8.23 11.19 -16.12
N HIS A 86 7.47 10.81 -17.13
CA HIS A 86 7.96 10.79 -18.50
C HIS A 86 7.85 12.23 -18.98
N PRO A 87 8.97 12.92 -19.31
CA PRO A 87 8.91 14.23 -19.93
C PRO A 87 8.50 14.04 -21.39
N THR A 88 7.20 13.92 -21.67
CA THR A 88 6.69 13.99 -23.04
C THR A 88 6.11 15.37 -23.32
N SER A 89 6.80 16.05 -24.24
CA SER A 89 6.27 17.07 -25.14
C SER A 89 5.80 18.39 -24.54
N SER A 90 6.72 19.35 -24.51
CA SER A 90 6.43 20.69 -25.02
C SER A 90 6.12 20.59 -26.51
N ASP A 91 4.85 20.42 -26.87
CA ASP A 91 4.39 20.54 -28.25
C ASP A 91 3.24 21.57 -28.32
N HIS A 92 3.61 22.75 -28.81
CA HIS A 92 2.85 23.89 -29.35
C HIS A 92 1.79 24.64 -28.51
N PRO A 93 1.79 25.99 -28.69
CA PRO A 93 0.57 26.67 -29.06
C PRO A 93 0.64 27.18 -30.51
N LYS A 94 -0.29 26.65 -31.31
CA LYS A 94 -1.21 27.33 -32.23
C LYS A 94 -0.68 28.56 -32.97
N GLY A 95 -0.68 28.47 -34.28
CA GLY A 95 -0.26 29.53 -35.17
C GLY A 95 -1.20 30.73 -35.30
N HIS A 96 -0.85 31.48 -36.34
CA HIS A 96 -1.51 32.57 -37.07
C HIS A 96 -1.05 34.04 -36.85
N LEU A 97 -0.28 34.47 -37.87
CA LEU A 97 -0.42 35.66 -38.75
C LEU A 97 -0.08 37.05 -38.20
N PRO A 98 0.27 38.04 -39.05
CA PRO A 98 0.33 38.04 -40.54
C PRO A 98 1.73 38.00 -41.16
#